data_AF-A0A7J7BW09-F1
#
_entry.id   AF-A0A7J7BW09-F1
#
_cell.length_a   1.000
_cell.length_b   1.000
_cell.length_c   1.000
_cell.angle_alpha   90.00
_cell.angle_beta   90.00
_cell.angle_gamma   90.00
#
_symmetry.space_group_name_H-M   'P 1'
#
loop_
_entity.id
_entity.type
_entity.pdbx_description
1 polymer ?
#
loop_
_entity_poly.entity_id
_entity_poly.type
_entity_poly.pdbx_seq_one_letter_code
_entity_poly.pdbx_strand_id
1 'polypeptide(L)'
;MDRLISLEPSNLVPIKIEPGLKCVGELTLRNVMYTMPVAFSLQPMNKTRYTVKPQSGIISPLATLTVEITYVLPPGVCLPETYPHSEDSFLLNSVVVPGATINNLSSTFDAVPNDWFTTKKKQVFIDSGIKIIFVGSPILGRLVKDGSMDEIREVLEKSDPAWNPADSIDSHGRSLLHIAIAQCRPDIVQLLLEFEPDIEVQSPTGSTPLEAAAGSGEALIVELLLTRRARTERSEASNWGPIHLAAGNGNIGSQC
;
A
#
# COMPACT_ATOMS: atom_id res chain seq x y z
N MET A 1 28.29 -8.44 -12.57
CA MET A 1 27.15 -7.89 -13.36
C MET A 1 26.19 -9.05 -13.52
N ASP A 2 25.35 -9.30 -12.51
CA ASP A 2 24.79 -10.64 -12.27
C ASP A 2 23.26 -10.70 -12.31
N ARG A 3 22.61 -9.71 -12.93
CA ARG A 3 21.15 -9.68 -13.09
C ARG A 3 20.79 -9.34 -14.53
N LEU A 4 20.09 -10.26 -15.18
CA LEU A 4 19.56 -10.06 -16.54
C LEU A 4 18.33 -9.14 -16.54
N ILE A 5 17.62 -9.10 -15.40
CA ILE A 5 16.40 -8.33 -15.21
C ILE A 5 16.58 -7.41 -14.00
N SER A 6 16.28 -6.13 -14.18
CA SER A 6 16.11 -5.18 -13.08
C SER A 6 14.63 -4.99 -12.76
N LEU A 7 14.33 -4.79 -11.48
CA LEU A 7 12.98 -4.51 -10.99
C LEU A 7 12.81 -3.00 -10.87
N GLU A 8 11.79 -2.44 -11.51
CA GLU A 8 11.50 -1.01 -11.49
C GLU A 8 10.06 -0.76 -11.00
N PRO A 9 9.82 0.28 -10.19
CA PRO A 9 10.80 1.23 -9.61
C PRO A 9 11.55 0.67 -8.40
N SER A 10 11.07 -0.42 -7.79
CA SER A 10 11.72 -1.07 -6.65
C SER A 10 11.36 -2.56 -6.59
N ASN A 11 12.00 -3.31 -5.70
CA ASN A 11 11.67 -4.70 -5.41
C ASN A 11 10.48 -4.86 -4.45
N LEU A 12 9.90 -3.75 -3.96
CA LEU A 12 8.69 -3.73 -3.14
C LEU A 12 7.48 -3.48 -4.03
N VAL A 13 6.51 -4.38 -3.97
CA VAL A 13 5.25 -4.30 -4.73
C VAL A 13 4.11 -3.93 -3.78
N PRO A 14 3.53 -2.73 -3.90
CA PRO A 14 2.35 -2.36 -3.13
C PRO A 14 1.13 -3.10 -3.67
N ILE A 15 0.42 -3.83 -2.81
CA ILE A 15 -0.87 -4.45 -3.14
C ILE A 15 -1.96 -3.76 -2.33
N LYS A 16 -2.90 -3.12 -3.04
CA LYS A 16 -4.03 -2.43 -2.41
C LYS A 16 -5.09 -3.43 -1.95
N ILE A 17 -5.34 -3.47 -0.65
CA ILE A 17 -6.40 -4.26 0.00
C ILE A 17 -7.56 -3.33 0.33
N GLU A 18 -8.66 -3.51 -0.39
CA GLU A 18 -9.93 -2.83 -0.12
C GLU A 18 -11.08 -3.84 -0.18
N PRO A 19 -12.12 -3.69 0.66
CA PRO A 19 -13.24 -4.61 0.65
C PRO A 19 -13.97 -4.57 -0.70
N GLY A 20 -14.11 -5.73 -1.34
CA GLY A 20 -14.83 -5.88 -2.61
C GLY A 20 -14.02 -5.55 -3.86
N LEU A 21 -12.78 -5.07 -3.73
CA LEU A 21 -11.89 -4.84 -4.87
C LEU A 21 -10.89 -5.99 -5.04
N LYS A 22 -10.45 -6.20 -6.28
CA LYS A 22 -9.36 -7.15 -6.55
C LYS A 22 -8.06 -6.59 -5.98
N CYS A 23 -7.40 -7.37 -5.13
CA CYS A 23 -6.11 -7.00 -4.55
C CYS A 23 -5.01 -7.25 -5.59
N VAL A 24 -4.66 -6.22 -6.37
CA VAL A 24 -3.64 -6.31 -7.42
C VAL A 24 -2.52 -5.33 -7.12
N GLY A 25 -1.29 -5.76 -7.36
CA GLY A 25 -0.10 -4.91 -7.42
C GLY A 25 0.64 -5.14 -8.74
N GLU A 26 1.32 -4.11 -9.22
CA GLU A 26 2.05 -4.15 -10.48
C GLU A 26 3.56 -4.14 -10.23
N LEU A 27 4.31 -4.94 -10.98
CA LEU A 27 5.76 -5.01 -10.94
C LEU A 27 6.31 -4.88 -12.36
N THR A 28 7.23 -3.94 -12.59
CA THR A 28 7.87 -3.79 -13.90
C THR A 28 9.21 -4.52 -13.92
N LEU A 29 9.34 -5.46 -14.86
CA LEU A 29 10.57 -6.18 -15.16
C LEU A 29 11.25 -5.52 -16.35
N ARG A 30 12.51 -5.10 -16.19
CA ARG A 30 13.30 -4.49 -17.27
C ARG A 30 14.44 -5.38 -17.68
N ASN A 31 14.58 -5.65 -18.98
CA ASN A 31 15.74 -6.36 -19.51
C ASN A 31 16.96 -5.41 -19.53
N VAL A 32 18.03 -5.80 -18.83
CA VAL A 32 19.27 -5.00 -18.74
C VAL A 32 20.22 -5.28 -19.91
N MET A 33 19.97 -6.33 -20.69
CA MET A 33 20.78 -6.71 -21.84
C MET A 33 20.52 -5.81 -23.04
N TYR A 34 21.60 -5.31 -23.65
CA TYR A 34 21.55 -4.41 -24.81
C TYR A 34 21.25 -5.11 -26.13
N THR A 35 21.68 -6.37 -26.27
CA THR A 35 21.69 -7.07 -27.56
C THR A 35 20.93 -8.38 -27.56
N MET A 36 20.50 -8.86 -26.38
CA MET A 36 19.91 -10.19 -26.21
C MET A 36 18.55 -10.11 -25.52
N PRO A 37 17.51 -10.77 -26.05
CA PRO A 37 16.25 -10.90 -25.32
C PRO A 37 16.42 -11.88 -24.15
N VAL A 38 15.65 -11.64 -23.09
CA VAL A 38 15.70 -12.41 -21.84
C VAL A 38 14.33 -13.03 -21.60
N ALA A 39 14.29 -14.34 -21.43
CA ALA A 39 13.12 -15.03 -20.92
C ALA A 39 13.10 -14.97 -19.40
N PHE A 40 11.92 -14.82 -18.84
CA PHE A 40 11.71 -14.84 -17.40
C PHE A 40 10.58 -15.80 -17.01
N SER A 41 10.65 -16.29 -15.78
CA SER A 41 9.53 -16.96 -15.11
C SER A 41 9.45 -16.45 -13.68
N LEU A 42 8.28 -15.94 -13.30
CA LEU A 42 7.98 -15.46 -11.96
C LEU A 42 6.99 -16.42 -11.30
N GLN A 43 7.43 -17.04 -10.21
CA GLN A 43 6.60 -17.99 -9.47
C GLN A 43 6.50 -17.58 -7.99
N PRO A 44 5.29 -17.41 -7.44
CA PRO A 44 5.11 -17.25 -6.01
C PRO A 44 5.36 -18.60 -5.33
N MET A 45 6.02 -18.58 -4.18
CA MET A 45 6.18 -19.81 -3.39
C MET A 45 4.86 -20.30 -2.82
N ASN A 46 3.96 -19.36 -2.54
CA ASN A 46 2.63 -19.63 -2.04
C ASN A 46 1.57 -19.46 -3.14
N LYS A 47 1.40 -20.49 -3.97
CA LYS A 47 0.50 -20.45 -5.15
C LYS A 47 -0.99 -20.37 -4.81
N THR A 48 -1.37 -20.63 -3.56
CA THR A 48 -2.76 -20.49 -3.10
C THR A 48 -3.10 -19.04 -2.76
N ARG A 49 -2.11 -18.26 -2.31
CA ARG A 49 -2.28 -16.86 -1.89
C ARG A 49 -2.00 -15.85 -3.00
N TYR A 50 -1.16 -16.18 -3.98
CA TYR A 50 -0.80 -15.25 -5.06
C TYR A 50 -0.98 -15.87 -6.43
N THR A 51 -1.51 -15.07 -7.35
CA THR A 51 -1.55 -15.36 -8.78
C THR A 51 -0.77 -14.30 -9.52
N VAL A 52 0.12 -14.71 -10.41
CA VAL A 52 0.97 -13.81 -11.20
C VAL A 52 0.56 -13.89 -12.67
N LYS A 53 0.44 -12.75 -13.35
CA LYS A 53 0.14 -12.67 -14.78
C LYS A 53 0.96 -11.57 -15.47
N PRO A 54 1.74 -11.86 -16.52
CA PRO A 54 2.11 -13.20 -17.00
C PRO A 54 3.11 -13.92 -16.07
N GLN A 55 2.99 -15.25 -15.94
CA GLN A 55 3.92 -16.08 -15.13
C GLN A 55 5.28 -16.30 -15.81
N SER A 56 5.32 -16.17 -17.14
CA SER A 56 6.54 -16.28 -17.93
C SER A 56 6.39 -15.48 -19.22
N GLY A 57 7.50 -15.09 -19.81
CA GLY A 57 7.51 -14.36 -21.08
C GLY A 57 8.92 -14.04 -21.53
N ILE A 58 9.02 -13.35 -22.67
CA ILE A 58 10.28 -12.90 -23.26
C ILE A 58 10.27 -11.38 -23.33
N ILE A 59 11.32 -10.75 -22.83
CA ILE A 59 11.49 -9.30 -22.82
C ILE A 59 12.58 -8.95 -23.85
N SER A 60 12.26 -8.08 -24.80
CA SER A 60 13.22 -7.58 -25.80
C SER A 60 14.41 -6.87 -25.13
N PRO A 61 15.55 -6.72 -25.81
CA PRO A 61 16.66 -5.94 -25.29
C PRO A 61 16.22 -4.54 -24.87
N LEU A 62 16.60 -4.11 -23.65
CA LEU A 62 16.24 -2.83 -23.03
C LEU A 62 14.73 -2.55 -22.87
N ALA A 63 13.85 -3.50 -23.18
CA ALA A 63 12.41 -3.35 -23.00
C ALA A 63 11.98 -3.65 -21.57
N THR A 64 10.78 -3.17 -21.24
CA THR A 64 10.11 -3.40 -19.96
C THR A 64 8.84 -4.22 -20.18
N LEU A 65 8.50 -5.04 -19.20
CA LEU A 65 7.25 -5.78 -19.14
C LEU A 65 6.64 -5.63 -17.76
N THR A 66 5.37 -5.24 -17.71
CA THR A 66 4.60 -5.18 -16.46
C THR A 66 4.01 -6.56 -16.15
N VAL A 67 4.09 -6.94 -14.89
CA VAL A 67 3.53 -8.16 -14.34
C VAL A 67 2.57 -7.80 -13.22
N GLU A 68 1.36 -8.34 -13.31
CA GLU A 68 0.32 -8.19 -12.30
C GLU A 68 0.45 -9.32 -11.26
N ILE A 69 0.58 -8.94 -10.00
CA ILE A 69 0.54 -9.84 -8.85
C ILE A 69 -0.80 -9.63 -8.16
N THR A 70 -1.68 -10.63 -8.25
CA THR A 70 -2.97 -10.64 -7.56
C THR A 70 -2.85 -11.41 -6.25
N TYR A 71 -3.21 -10.79 -5.14
CA TYR A 71 -3.35 -11.44 -3.84
C TYR A 71 -4.77 -11.97 -3.66
N VAL A 72 -4.89 -13.22 -3.21
CA VAL A 72 -6.18 -13.87 -2.96
C VAL A 72 -6.41 -13.89 -1.46
N LEU A 73 -7.23 -12.96 -0.98
CA LEU A 73 -7.63 -12.89 0.42
C LEU A 73 -8.65 -14.01 0.71
N PRO A 74 -8.47 -14.82 1.77
CA PRO A 74 -9.43 -15.85 2.15
C PRO A 74 -10.83 -15.27 2.42
N PRO A 75 -11.92 -15.98 2.03
CA PRO A 75 -13.27 -15.47 2.21
C PRO A 75 -13.59 -15.30 3.70
N GLY A 76 -14.14 -14.13 4.06
CA GLY A 76 -14.51 -13.78 5.44
C GLY A 76 -13.40 -13.11 6.24
N VAL A 77 -12.20 -12.94 5.67
CA VAL A 77 -11.10 -12.21 6.30
C VAL A 77 -10.93 -10.84 5.63
N CYS A 78 -10.70 -9.79 6.42
CA CYS A 78 -10.52 -8.41 5.92
C CYS A 78 -9.05 -7.94 5.92
N LEU A 79 -8.15 -8.72 6.52
CA LEU A 79 -6.72 -8.42 6.66
C LEU A 79 -5.87 -9.68 6.41
N PRO A 80 -4.68 -9.55 5.81
CA PRO A 80 -3.74 -10.66 5.71
C PRO A 80 -3.22 -11.08 7.10
N GLU A 81 -2.70 -12.30 7.21
CA GLU A 81 -2.17 -12.85 8.47
C GLU A 81 -0.97 -12.05 8.99
N THR A 82 -0.12 -11.57 8.07
CA THR A 82 1.00 -10.68 8.34
C THR A 82 0.83 -9.39 7.55
N TYR A 83 0.99 -8.25 8.22
CA TYR A 83 0.94 -6.90 7.67
C TYR A 83 1.88 -6.00 8.47
N PRO A 84 2.42 -4.92 7.88
CA PRO A 84 2.24 -4.46 6.49
C PRO A 84 3.06 -5.26 5.47
N HIS A 85 4.11 -5.95 5.90
CA HIS A 85 4.99 -6.74 5.03
C HIS A 85 4.54 -8.20 4.95
N SER A 86 4.54 -8.75 3.74
CA SER A 86 4.37 -10.19 3.55
C SER A 86 5.68 -10.93 3.82
N GLU A 87 5.58 -12.10 4.44
CA GLU A 87 6.70 -13.06 4.57
C GLU A 87 6.82 -14.00 3.36
N ASP A 88 5.86 -13.94 2.42
CA ASP A 88 5.87 -14.80 1.25
C ASP A 88 6.97 -14.36 0.27
N SER A 89 7.67 -15.34 -0.29
CA SER A 89 8.76 -15.11 -1.25
C SER A 89 8.35 -15.46 -2.67
N PHE A 90 8.99 -14.77 -3.62
CA PHE A 90 8.80 -14.98 -5.05
C PHE A 90 10.14 -15.36 -5.68
N LEU A 91 10.10 -16.26 -6.65
CA LEU A 91 11.26 -16.68 -7.40
C LEU A 91 11.15 -16.13 -8.82
N LEU A 92 12.06 -15.22 -9.18
CA LEU A 92 12.24 -14.73 -10.54
C LEU A 92 13.42 -15.46 -11.18
N ASN A 93 13.12 -16.37 -12.10
CA ASN A 93 14.12 -17.03 -12.92
C ASN A 93 14.29 -16.26 -14.23
N SER A 94 15.53 -16.04 -14.66
CA SER A 94 15.82 -15.36 -15.94
C SER A 94 16.94 -16.04 -16.71
N VAL A 95 16.80 -16.09 -18.04
CA VAL A 95 17.71 -16.77 -18.96
C VAL A 95 17.81 -15.99 -20.27
N VAL A 96 19.03 -15.82 -20.81
CA VAL A 96 19.24 -15.23 -22.14
C VAL A 96 18.77 -16.19 -23.24
N VAL A 97 18.07 -15.67 -24.26
CA VAL A 97 17.54 -16.49 -25.35
C VAL A 97 17.97 -15.93 -26.72
N PRO A 98 19.20 -16.20 -27.18
CA PRO A 98 19.67 -15.74 -28.49
C PRO A 98 18.79 -16.33 -29.60
N GLY A 99 18.10 -15.50 -30.38
CA GLY A 99 17.36 -15.92 -31.58
C GLY A 99 15.84 -16.08 -31.43
N ALA A 100 15.23 -15.75 -30.30
CA ALA A 100 13.77 -15.70 -30.20
C ALA A 100 13.23 -14.46 -30.94
N THR A 101 12.54 -14.65 -32.07
CA THR A 101 11.81 -13.60 -32.79
C THR A 101 10.52 -13.28 -32.05
N ILE A 102 10.40 -12.05 -31.54
CA ILE A 102 9.21 -11.55 -30.83
C ILE A 102 8.17 -11.22 -31.89
N ASN A 103 7.44 -12.23 -32.36
CA ASN A 103 6.37 -12.04 -33.32
C ASN A 103 5.12 -11.57 -32.57
N ASN A 104 4.91 -10.25 -32.62
CA ASN A 104 3.65 -9.53 -32.46
C ASN A 104 2.86 -9.66 -31.14
N LEU A 105 2.66 -8.50 -30.52
CA LEU A 105 1.88 -8.15 -29.33
C LEU A 105 0.37 -8.52 -29.36
N SER A 106 -0.09 -9.58 -30.03
CA SER A 106 -1.55 -9.83 -30.12
C SER A 106 -2.02 -11.28 -30.19
N SER A 107 -1.16 -12.29 -30.07
CA SER A 107 -1.64 -13.66 -29.95
C SER A 107 -0.65 -14.51 -29.19
N THR A 108 -1.17 -15.17 -28.15
CA THR A 108 -0.53 -16.15 -27.26
C THR A 108 0.60 -15.61 -26.39
N PHE A 109 0.29 -15.46 -25.10
CA PHE A 109 1.24 -15.67 -24.02
C PHE A 109 1.79 -17.10 -24.15
N ASP A 110 2.70 -17.33 -25.10
CA ASP A 110 3.36 -18.60 -25.32
C ASP A 110 4.11 -18.93 -24.04
N ALA A 111 3.57 -19.89 -23.30
CA ALA A 111 4.14 -20.40 -22.08
C ALA A 111 5.58 -20.81 -22.37
N VAL A 112 6.54 -20.05 -21.83
CA VAL A 112 7.95 -20.37 -21.97
C VAL A 112 8.15 -21.76 -21.36
N PRO A 113 8.70 -22.74 -22.09
CA PRO A 113 8.85 -24.09 -21.57
C PRO A 113 9.67 -24.08 -20.28
N ASN A 114 9.16 -24.72 -19.22
CA ASN A 114 9.84 -24.82 -17.92
C ASN A 114 11.27 -25.38 -18.04
N ASP A 115 11.53 -26.20 -19.07
CA ASP A 115 12.83 -26.77 -19.38
C ASP A 115 13.92 -25.71 -19.62
N TRP A 116 13.57 -24.50 -20.06
CA TRP A 116 14.52 -23.40 -20.26
C TRP A 116 15.12 -22.88 -18.95
N PHE A 117 14.42 -23.07 -17.83
CA PHE A 117 14.85 -22.67 -16.50
C PHE A 117 15.51 -23.81 -15.72
N THR A 118 15.80 -24.95 -16.36
CA THR A 118 16.51 -26.06 -15.72
C THR A 118 18.02 -25.88 -15.80
N THR A 119 18.70 -26.09 -14.67
CA THR A 119 20.15 -25.85 -14.46
C THR A 119 21.09 -26.73 -15.30
N LYS A 120 20.56 -27.65 -16.11
CA LYS A 120 21.38 -28.65 -16.82
C LYS A 120 22.08 -28.12 -18.07
N LYS A 121 21.70 -26.96 -18.63
CA LYS A 121 22.33 -26.41 -19.86
C LYS A 121 22.41 -24.88 -20.01
N LYS A 122 21.76 -24.06 -19.17
CA LYS A 122 21.73 -22.59 -19.33
C LYS A 122 22.01 -21.89 -18.00
N GLN A 123 22.70 -20.74 -18.04
CA GLN A 123 22.96 -19.90 -16.87
C GLN A 123 21.64 -19.23 -16.47
N VAL A 124 20.95 -19.81 -15.48
CA VAL A 124 19.70 -19.30 -14.91
C VAL A 124 20.06 -18.39 -13.75
N PHE A 125 19.58 -17.15 -13.79
CA PHE A 125 19.71 -16.21 -12.67
C PHE A 125 18.41 -16.22 -11.87
N ILE A 126 18.55 -16.37 -10.56
CA ILE A 126 17.43 -16.44 -9.62
C ILE A 126 17.48 -15.18 -8.75
N ASP A 127 16.42 -14.39 -8.77
CA ASP A 127 16.22 -13.28 -7.85
C ASP A 127 15.06 -13.62 -6.89
N SER A 128 15.32 -13.48 -5.59
CA SER A 128 14.34 -13.67 -4.51
C SER A 128 14.04 -12.36 -3.77
N GLY A 129 14.40 -11.22 -4.35
CA GLY A 129 14.31 -9.92 -3.69
C GLY A 129 12.92 -9.30 -3.71
N ILE A 130 11.96 -9.87 -4.45
CA ILE A 130 10.61 -9.33 -4.57
C ILE A 130 9.89 -9.49 -3.22
N LYS A 131 9.47 -8.36 -2.66
CA LYS A 131 8.71 -8.27 -1.42
C LYS A 131 7.37 -7.61 -1.69
N ILE A 132 6.34 -8.04 -0.97
CA ILE A 132 5.00 -7.44 -1.04
C ILE A 132 4.80 -6.59 0.20
N ILE A 133 4.33 -5.36 -0.01
CA ILE A 133 3.78 -4.51 1.04
C ILE A 133 2.29 -4.36 0.80
N PHE A 134 1.48 -4.65 1.82
CA PHE A 134 0.05 -4.47 1.73
C PHE A 134 -0.29 -3.03 2.08
N VAL A 135 -1.01 -2.36 1.17
CA VAL A 135 -1.48 -0.98 1.34
C VAL A 135 -3.01 -0.98 1.32
N GLY A 136 -3.67 0.02 1.88
CA GLY A 136 -5.13 0.12 1.85
C GLY A 136 -5.76 0.57 3.17
N SER A 137 -7.02 0.96 3.10
CA SER A 137 -7.74 1.56 4.22
C SER A 137 -7.85 0.66 5.46
N PRO A 138 -8.16 -0.66 5.33
CA PRO A 138 -8.20 -1.55 6.49
C PRO A 138 -6.85 -1.68 7.20
N ILE A 139 -5.75 -1.65 6.44
CA ILE A 139 -4.38 -1.81 6.95
C ILE A 139 -3.96 -0.53 7.66
N LEU A 140 -4.10 0.63 7.01
CA LEU A 140 -3.78 1.92 7.61
C LEU A 140 -4.59 2.16 8.89
N GLY A 141 -5.89 1.86 8.87
CA GLY A 141 -6.74 1.97 10.05
C GLY A 141 -6.32 1.05 11.20
N ARG A 142 -5.65 -0.08 10.90
CA ARG A 142 -5.10 -0.98 11.91
C ARG A 142 -3.74 -0.51 12.43
N LEU A 143 -2.83 -0.09 11.54
CA LEU A 143 -1.52 0.45 11.89
C LEU A 143 -1.62 1.70 12.78
N VAL A 144 -2.58 2.60 12.47
CA VAL A 144 -2.87 3.77 13.32
C VAL A 144 -3.33 3.33 14.70
N LYS A 145 -4.20 2.31 14.79
CA LYS A 145 -4.65 1.77 16.08
C LYS A 145 -3.51 1.14 16.88
N ASP A 146 -2.62 0.43 16.22
CA ASP A 146 -1.48 -0.23 16.84
C ASP A 146 -0.37 0.76 17.22
N GLY A 147 -0.32 1.93 16.55
CA GLY A 147 0.55 3.06 16.89
C GLY A 147 1.95 3.02 16.27
N SER A 148 2.16 2.17 15.26
CA SER A 148 3.43 1.96 14.56
C SER A 148 3.74 3.09 13.55
N MET A 149 4.37 4.18 14.00
CA MET A 149 4.65 5.35 13.14
C MET A 149 5.46 5.00 11.88
N ASP A 150 6.49 4.17 12.00
CA ASP A 150 7.36 3.82 10.88
C ASP A 150 6.60 3.06 9.78
N GLU A 151 5.73 2.12 10.19
CA GLU A 151 4.89 1.34 9.29
C GLU A 151 3.80 2.20 8.63
N ILE A 152 3.21 3.14 9.38
CA ILE A 152 2.24 4.10 8.83
C ILE A 152 2.91 4.95 7.76
N ARG A 153 4.08 5.52 8.05
CA ARG A 153 4.84 6.34 7.08
C ARG A 153 5.19 5.52 5.84
N GLU A 154 5.72 4.32 6.01
CA GLU A 154 6.10 3.46 4.89
C GLU A 154 4.89 3.13 3.99
N VAL A 155 3.75 2.74 4.57
CA VAL A 155 2.54 2.44 3.80
C VAL A 155 2.02 3.69 3.07
N LEU A 156 2.04 4.87 3.70
CA LEU A 156 1.63 6.12 3.07
C LEU A 156 2.55 6.52 1.89
N GLU A 157 3.88 6.37 2.05
CA GLU A 157 4.86 6.66 1.00
C GLU A 157 4.81 5.67 -0.18
N LYS A 158 4.49 4.39 0.09
CA LYS A 158 4.40 3.35 -0.94
C LYS A 158 3.04 3.25 -1.61
N SER A 159 2.04 3.92 -1.06
CA SER A 159 0.69 3.95 -1.63
C SER A 159 0.62 4.85 -2.86
N ASP A 160 -0.27 4.50 -3.79
CA ASP A 160 -0.55 5.34 -4.96
C ASP A 160 -1.19 6.67 -4.52
N PRO A 161 -0.64 7.83 -4.91
CA PRO A 161 -1.20 9.14 -4.58
C PRO A 161 -2.59 9.37 -5.20
N ALA A 162 -3.02 8.59 -6.21
CA ALA A 162 -4.27 8.80 -6.92
C ALA A 162 -5.54 8.70 -6.04
N TRP A 163 -5.46 8.02 -4.88
CA TRP A 163 -6.62 7.79 -4.01
C TRP A 163 -6.47 8.38 -2.60
N ASN A 164 -5.45 9.20 -2.35
CA ASN A 164 -5.19 9.86 -1.05
C ASN A 164 -5.27 8.88 0.15
N PRO A 165 -4.22 8.08 0.40
CA PRO A 165 -4.23 7.08 1.46
C PRO A 165 -4.43 7.65 2.87
N ALA A 166 -4.10 8.93 3.09
CA ALA A 166 -4.30 9.61 4.36
C ALA A 166 -5.79 9.81 4.72
N ASP A 167 -6.68 9.79 3.72
CA ASP A 167 -8.14 9.92 3.87
C ASP A 167 -8.85 8.58 4.15
N SER A 168 -8.08 7.50 4.32
CA SER A 168 -8.62 6.19 4.62
C SER A 168 -9.53 6.18 5.85
N ILE A 169 -10.54 5.33 5.78
CA ILE A 169 -11.50 5.09 6.87
C ILE A 169 -11.39 3.66 7.40
N ASP A 170 -11.66 3.47 8.70
CA ASP A 170 -11.79 2.14 9.28
C ASP A 170 -13.17 1.51 9.02
N SER A 171 -13.35 0.28 9.49
CA SER A 171 -14.62 -0.46 9.40
C SER A 171 -15.82 0.22 10.08
N HIS A 172 -15.59 1.24 10.91
CA HIS A 172 -16.64 2.02 11.56
C HIS A 172 -16.90 3.34 10.83
N GLY A 173 -16.22 3.62 9.72
CA GLY A 173 -16.32 4.87 8.98
C GLY A 173 -15.54 6.03 9.61
N ARG A 174 -14.60 5.77 10.52
CA ARG A 174 -13.75 6.82 11.11
C ARG A 174 -12.51 7.01 10.25
N SER A 175 -12.18 8.26 9.90
CA SER A 175 -10.91 8.57 9.23
C SER A 175 -9.70 8.28 10.12
N LEU A 176 -8.52 8.15 9.52
CA LEU A 176 -7.25 7.96 10.26
C LEU A 176 -7.03 9.06 11.31
N LEU A 177 -7.35 10.33 10.98
CA LEU A 177 -7.29 11.45 11.92
C LEU A 177 -8.19 11.21 13.14
N HIS A 178 -9.45 10.81 12.94
CA HIS A 178 -10.35 10.53 14.06
C HIS A 178 -9.86 9.41 14.97
N ILE A 179 -9.21 8.38 14.39
CA ILE A 179 -8.64 7.27 15.17
C ILE A 179 -7.47 7.78 16.02
N ALA A 180 -6.54 8.52 15.42
CA ALA A 180 -5.37 9.07 16.13
C ALA A 180 -5.78 10.06 17.25
N ILE A 181 -6.80 10.89 17.00
CA ILE A 181 -7.36 11.84 17.98
C ILE A 181 -8.02 11.09 19.14
N ALA A 182 -8.81 10.04 18.85
CA ALA A 182 -9.43 9.22 19.88
C ALA A 182 -8.41 8.46 20.75
N GLN A 183 -7.17 8.31 20.27
CA GLN A 183 -6.06 7.68 21.00
C GLN A 183 -5.15 8.69 21.70
N CYS A 184 -5.43 10.00 21.63
CA CYS A 184 -4.60 11.04 22.21
C CYS A 184 -3.14 11.00 21.65
N ARG A 185 -2.98 10.70 20.35
CA ARG A 185 -1.67 10.52 19.68
C ARG A 185 -1.33 11.71 18.77
N PRO A 186 -0.83 12.84 19.30
CA PRO A 186 -0.48 14.02 18.49
C PRO A 186 0.65 13.74 17.50
N ASP A 187 1.53 12.79 17.80
CA ASP A 187 2.60 12.30 16.94
C ASP A 187 2.05 11.65 15.65
N ILE A 188 1.04 10.79 15.77
CA ILE A 188 0.38 10.17 14.61
C ILE A 188 -0.44 11.22 13.85
N VAL A 189 -1.12 12.13 14.55
CA VAL A 189 -1.84 13.24 13.90
C VAL A 189 -0.87 14.08 13.07
N GLN A 190 0.27 14.45 13.63
CA GLN A 190 1.29 15.21 12.91
C GLN A 190 1.78 14.45 11.67
N LEU A 191 2.10 13.16 11.80
CA LEU A 191 2.50 12.32 10.68
C LEU A 191 1.43 12.29 9.58
N LEU A 192 0.16 12.07 9.93
CA LEU A 192 -0.94 12.04 8.97
C LEU A 192 -1.08 13.39 8.26
N LEU A 193 -0.97 14.51 8.99
CA LEU A 193 -1.04 15.87 8.42
C LEU A 193 0.12 16.19 7.45
N GLU A 194 1.24 15.46 7.46
CA GLU A 194 2.30 15.59 6.45
C GLU A 194 1.84 15.12 5.06
N PHE A 195 0.85 14.22 4.99
CA PHE A 195 0.30 13.67 3.75
C PHE A 195 -1.00 14.36 3.30
N GLU A 196 -1.25 15.59 3.78
CA GLU A 196 -2.37 16.46 3.39
C GLU A 196 -3.77 15.79 3.36
N PRO A 197 -4.19 15.09 4.43
CA PRO A 197 -5.54 14.53 4.52
C PRO A 197 -6.59 15.64 4.57
N ASP A 198 -7.84 15.27 4.28
CA ASP A 198 -9.02 16.08 4.51
C ASP A 198 -9.21 16.32 6.02
N ILE A 199 -8.83 17.52 6.46
CA ILE A 199 -8.96 17.98 7.84
C ILE A 199 -10.40 18.35 8.23
N GLU A 200 -11.32 18.42 7.27
CA GLU A 200 -12.74 18.73 7.47
C GLU A 200 -13.62 17.47 7.38
N VAL A 201 -13.01 16.28 7.22
CA VAL A 201 -13.72 15.00 7.14
C VAL A 201 -14.63 14.83 8.34
N GLN A 202 -15.86 14.33 8.13
CA GLN A 202 -16.78 14.09 9.24
C GLN A 202 -16.69 12.65 9.72
N SER A 203 -16.65 12.47 11.04
CA SER A 203 -16.80 11.17 11.68
C SER A 203 -18.23 10.63 11.46
N PRO A 204 -18.49 9.35 11.79
CA PRO A 204 -19.84 8.79 11.78
C PRO A 204 -20.83 9.51 12.72
N THR A 205 -20.32 10.25 13.72
CA THR A 205 -21.12 11.07 14.62
C THR A 205 -21.30 12.51 14.13
N GLY A 206 -20.82 12.82 12.92
CA GLY A 206 -20.90 14.15 12.31
C GLY A 206 -19.84 15.15 12.80
N SER A 207 -18.88 14.72 13.61
CA SER A 207 -17.87 15.60 14.18
C SER A 207 -16.67 15.77 13.25
N THR A 208 -16.10 16.96 13.15
CA THR A 208 -14.81 17.16 12.47
C THR A 208 -13.63 16.73 13.36
N PRO A 209 -12.41 16.53 12.80
CA PRO A 209 -11.19 16.32 13.59
C PRO A 209 -10.99 17.39 14.65
N LEU A 210 -11.26 18.66 14.34
CA LEU A 210 -11.10 19.75 15.30
C LEU A 210 -12.14 19.68 16.43
N GLU A 211 -13.41 19.36 16.12
CA GLU A 211 -14.44 19.13 17.13
C GLU A 211 -14.12 17.93 18.02
N ALA A 212 -13.63 16.84 17.43
CA ALA A 212 -13.19 15.66 18.17
C ALA A 212 -12.01 15.98 19.10
N ALA A 213 -11.00 16.71 18.63
CA ALA A 213 -9.83 17.09 19.42
C ALA A 213 -10.21 18.07 20.56
N ALA A 214 -11.08 19.03 20.26
CA ALA A 214 -11.61 19.98 21.24
C ALA A 214 -12.46 19.27 22.31
N GLY A 215 -13.28 18.30 21.90
CA GLY A 215 -14.02 17.42 22.80
C GLY A 215 -13.09 16.56 23.66
N SER A 216 -12.01 16.02 23.11
CA SER A 216 -11.05 15.24 23.90
C SER A 216 -10.16 16.09 24.84
N GLY A 217 -10.16 17.43 24.70
CA GLY A 217 -9.28 18.31 25.48
C GLY A 217 -7.82 18.30 25.03
N GLU A 218 -7.53 17.76 23.84
CA GLU A 218 -6.18 17.57 23.31
C GLU A 218 -5.62 18.85 22.68
N ALA A 219 -5.15 19.77 23.53
CA ALA A 219 -4.68 21.09 23.10
C ALA A 219 -3.60 21.04 22.00
N LEU A 220 -2.65 20.10 22.09
CA LEU A 220 -1.60 19.92 21.07
C LEU A 220 -2.18 19.53 19.71
N ILE A 221 -3.16 18.63 19.69
CA ILE A 221 -3.83 18.19 18.47
C ILE A 221 -4.65 19.35 17.88
N VAL A 222 -5.33 20.11 18.73
CA VAL A 222 -6.06 21.32 18.31
C VAL A 222 -5.10 22.31 17.64
N GLU A 223 -3.95 22.59 18.24
CA GLU A 223 -2.93 23.47 17.64
C GLU A 223 -2.41 22.95 16.29
N LEU A 224 -2.15 21.64 16.16
CA LEU A 224 -1.74 21.03 14.89
C LEU A 224 -2.79 21.22 13.79
N LEU A 225 -4.07 20.99 14.10
CA LEU A 225 -5.18 21.16 13.15
C LEU A 225 -5.39 22.63 12.77
N LEU A 226 -5.31 23.55 13.74
CA LEU A 226 -5.40 24.99 13.48
C LEU A 226 -4.25 25.52 12.62
N THR A 227 -3.04 24.97 12.80
CA THR A 227 -1.88 25.29 11.96
C THR A 227 -2.12 24.91 10.49
N ARG A 228 -2.91 23.85 10.26
CA ARG A 228 -3.37 23.42 8.93
C ARG A 228 -4.65 24.15 8.45
N ARG A 229 -5.08 25.19 9.17
CA ARG A 229 -6.25 26.03 8.86
C ARG A 229 -7.59 25.27 8.91
N ALA A 230 -7.72 24.31 9.82
CA ALA A 230 -9.01 23.68 10.11
C ALA A 230 -10.07 24.74 10.49
N ARG A 231 -11.31 24.54 10.05
CA ARG A 231 -12.42 25.46 10.33
C ARG A 231 -12.78 25.40 11.80
N THR A 232 -12.84 26.56 12.43
CA THR A 232 -13.24 26.72 13.83
C THR A 232 -14.75 26.80 14.01
N GLU A 233 -15.50 26.85 12.91
CA GLU A 233 -16.96 26.83 12.92
C GLU A 233 -17.48 25.42 13.17
N ARG A 234 -18.74 25.31 13.60
CA ARG A 234 -19.39 24.01 13.78
C ARG A 234 -19.59 23.32 12.43
N SER A 235 -19.50 22.01 12.42
CA SER A 235 -19.94 21.21 11.28
C SER A 235 -21.47 21.28 11.13
N GLU A 236 -21.98 21.11 9.91
CA GLU A 236 -23.43 21.05 9.65
C GLU A 236 -24.12 19.85 10.36
N ALA A 237 -23.36 18.77 10.61
CA ALA A 237 -23.86 17.56 11.25
C ALA A 237 -23.70 17.57 12.77
N SER A 238 -22.93 18.51 13.32
CA SER A 238 -22.70 18.66 14.75
C SER A 238 -23.67 19.67 15.38
N ASN A 239 -24.22 19.32 16.53
CA ASN A 239 -25.05 20.23 17.32
C ASN A 239 -24.22 21.35 17.99
N TRP A 240 -22.92 21.11 18.19
CA TRP A 240 -22.02 21.97 18.97
C TRP A 240 -20.71 22.21 18.22
N GLY A 241 -20.27 23.47 18.17
CA GLY A 241 -18.97 23.80 17.57
C GLY A 241 -17.78 23.48 18.49
N PRO A 242 -16.54 23.52 17.95
CA PRO A 242 -15.32 23.15 18.68
C PRO A 242 -15.19 23.86 20.04
N ILE A 243 -15.46 25.16 20.10
CA ILE A 243 -15.35 25.95 21.35
C ILE A 243 -16.38 25.52 22.41
N HIS A 244 -17.59 25.13 21.99
CA HIS A 244 -18.61 24.66 22.92
C HIS A 244 -18.22 23.31 23.52
N LEU A 245 -17.65 22.42 22.69
CA LEU A 245 -17.13 21.12 23.14
C LEU A 245 -15.95 21.29 24.10
N ALA A 246 -15.00 22.17 23.77
CA ALA A 246 -13.87 22.51 24.65
C ALA A 246 -14.34 23.12 25.98
N ALA A 247 -15.32 24.03 25.96
CA ALA A 247 -15.84 24.64 27.19
C ALA A 247 -16.66 23.64 28.03
N GLY A 248 -17.39 22.74 27.39
CA GLY A 248 -18.16 21.68 28.07
C GLY A 248 -17.26 20.65 28.76
N ASN A 249 -16.13 20.32 28.16
CA ASN A 249 -15.14 19.39 28.74
C ASN A 249 -14.02 20.08 29.54
N GLY A 250 -13.91 21.41 29.47
CA GLY A 250 -12.90 22.22 30.16
C GLY A 250 -12.94 22.24 31.70
N ASN A 251 -13.80 21.41 32.32
CA ASN A 251 -13.81 21.15 33.76
C ASN A 251 -13.29 19.76 34.13
N ILE A 252 -12.85 18.96 33.17
CA ILE A 252 -12.19 17.70 33.42
C ILE A 252 -10.87 17.79 32.67
N GLY A 253 -9.78 18.05 33.41
CA GLY A 253 -8.44 17.69 32.95
C GLY A 253 -8.32 16.17 32.89
N SER A 254 -9.21 15.50 32.13
CA SER A 254 -9.17 14.07 31.89
C SER A 254 -8.05 13.81 30.92
N GLN A 255 -6.87 13.69 31.51
CA GLN A 255 -5.82 12.83 31.02
C GLN A 255 -6.45 11.49 30.60
N CYS A 256 -6.15 11.09 29.38
CA CYS A 256 -5.98 9.69 29.03
C CYS A 256 -4.96 9.10 30.06
#